data_AF-A0A5N6GF70-F1
#
_entry.id   AF-A0A5N6GF70-F1
#
_cell.length_a   1.000
_cell.length_b   1.000
_cell.length_c   1.000
_cell.angle_alpha   90.00
_cell.angle_beta   90.00
_cell.angle_gamma   90.00
#
_symmetry.space_group_name_H-M   'P 1'
#
loop_
_entity.id
_entity.type
_entity.pdbx_description
1 polymer ?
#
loop_
_entity_poly.entity_id
_entity_poly.type
_entity_poly.pdbx_seq_one_letter_code
_entity_poly.pdbx_strand_id
1 'polypeptide(L)' 'MFKLSQILFNNQYTDLTLQCQSMTSNAHRAIVCTQSPVLAAACKGNFKRAKQAP' A
#
# COMPACT_ATOMS: atom_id res chain seq x y z
N MET A 1 -23.92 6.61 -3.94
CA MET A 1 -23.25 5.29 -3.96
C MET A 1 -21.80 5.50 -3.56
N PHE A 2 -21.32 4.80 -2.53
CA PHE A 2 -19.95 4.93 -2.02
C PHE A 2 -19.01 4.09 -2.89
N LYS A 3 -18.01 4.72 -3.55
CA LYS A 3 -17.08 4.01 -4.46
C LYS A 3 -15.66 3.98 -3.88
N LEU A 4 -15.01 2.82 -3.97
CA LEU A 4 -13.64 2.62 -3.49
C LEU A 4 -12.63 3.55 -4.18
N SER A 5 -12.81 3.85 -5.46
CA SER A 5 -11.95 4.79 -6.18
C SER A 5 -12.02 6.20 -5.60
N GLN A 6 -13.21 6.67 -5.17
CA GLN A 6 -13.35 8.01 -4.61
C GLN A 6 -12.64 8.15 -3.26
N ILE A 7 -12.71 7.14 -2.39
CA ILE A 7 -12.00 7.18 -1.11
C ILE A 7 -10.48 7.08 -1.29
N LEU A 8 -10.00 6.44 -2.36
CA LEU A 8 -8.58 6.43 -2.72
C LEU A 8 -8.12 7.82 -3.16
N PHE A 9 -8.79 8.44 -4.14
CA PHE A 9 -8.38 9.75 -4.66
C PHE A 9 -8.55 10.89 -3.64
N ASN A 10 -9.50 10.76 -2.72
CA ASN A 10 -9.74 11.75 -1.66
C ASN A 10 -8.96 11.46 -0.35
N ASN A 11 -8.09 10.43 -0.34
CA ASN A 11 -7.33 9.98 0.85
C ASN A 11 -8.19 9.60 2.07
N GLN A 12 -9.48 9.30 1.89
CA GLN A 12 -10.36 8.94 3.00
C GLN A 12 -10.08 7.53 3.50
N TYR A 13 -9.96 7.36 4.82
CA TYR A 13 -9.73 6.08 5.49
C TYR A 13 -8.44 5.35 5.07
N THR A 14 -7.47 6.09 4.50
CA THR A 14 -6.18 5.51 4.14
C THR A 14 -5.38 5.20 5.40
N ASP A 15 -4.78 4.01 5.43
CA ASP A 15 -4.03 3.45 6.56
C ASP A 15 -2.70 2.82 6.09
N LEU A 16 -2.37 2.97 4.81
CA LEU A 16 -1.12 2.56 4.20
C LEU A 16 -0.51 3.73 3.42
N THR A 17 0.79 3.94 3.58
CA THR A 17 1.57 4.80 2.70
C THR A 17 2.57 3.95 1.93
N LEU A 18 2.50 4.03 0.61
CA LEU A 18 3.46 3.41 -0.30
C LEU A 18 4.40 4.49 -0.81
N GLN A 19 5.70 4.33 -0.51
CA GLN A 19 6.73 5.21 -1.03
C GLN A 19 7.56 4.45 -2.06
N CYS A 20 7.59 4.97 -3.29
CA CYS A 20 8.44 4.49 -4.36
C CYS A 20 9.28 5.67 -4.86
N GLN A 21 10.56 5.68 -4.49
CA GLN A 21 11.48 6.78 -4.81
C GLN A 21 10.93 8.13 -4.31
N SER A 22 10.67 9.08 -5.23
CA SER A 22 10.09 10.40 -4.95
C SER A 22 8.57 10.42 -4.92
N MET A 23 7.89 9.33 -5.27
CA MET A 23 6.45 9.24 -5.29
C MET A 23 5.92 8.62 -4.00
N THR A 24 5.01 9.32 -3.34
CA THR A 24 4.30 8.82 -2.15
C THR A 24 2.81 8.73 -2.48
N SER A 25 2.21 7.58 -2.19
CA SER A 25 0.79 7.32 -2.43
C SER A 25 0.14 6.73 -1.18
N ASN A 26 -0.99 7.31 -0.77
CA ASN A 26 -1.81 6.75 0.30
C ASN A 26 -2.79 5.72 -0.26
N ALA A 27 -3.00 4.65 0.48
CA ALA A 27 -3.85 3.54 0.08
C ALA A 27 -4.49 2.88 1.29
N HIS A 28 -5.35 1.89 1.04
CA HIS A 28 -6.02 1.10 2.05
C HIS A 28 -5.34 -0.27 2.15
N ARG A 29 -4.82 -0.63 3.32
CA ARG A 29 -4.18 -1.93 3.60
C ARG A 29 -5.11 -3.08 3.24
N ALA A 30 -6.39 -2.98 3.58
CA ALA A 30 -7.39 -3.99 3.29
C ALA A 30 -7.52 -4.27 1.79
N ILE A 31 -7.42 -3.25 0.94
CA ILE A 31 -7.46 -3.42 -0.51
C ILE A 31 -6.11 -3.96 -0.99
N VAL A 32 -5.00 -3.26 -0.68
CA VAL A 32 -3.67 -3.62 -1.20
C VAL A 32 -3.24 -5.04 -0.82
N CYS A 33 -3.48 -5.45 0.43
CA CYS A 33 -3.08 -6.78 0.91
C CYS A 33 -3.91 -7.91 0.30
N THR A 34 -5.15 -7.66 -0.14
CA THR A 34 -5.94 -8.70 -0.84
C THR A 34 -5.51 -8.86 -2.29
N GLN A 35 -4.97 -7.80 -2.91
CA GLN A 35 -4.56 -7.80 -4.31
C GLN A 35 -3.09 -8.24 -4.51
N SER A 36 -2.25 -8.21 -3.47
CA SER A 36 -0.83 -8.56 -3.58
C SER A 36 -0.35 -9.33 -2.35
N PRO A 37 -0.03 -10.64 -2.50
CA PRO A 37 0.57 -11.44 -1.42
C PRO A 37 1.91 -10.88 -0.93
N VAL A 38 2.69 -10.26 -1.82
CA VAL A 38 3.98 -9.64 -1.50
C VAL A 38 3.77 -8.43 -0.58
N LEU A 39 2.85 -7.53 -0.95
CA LEU A 39 2.55 -6.35 -0.12
C LEU A 39 1.84 -6.76 1.19
N ALA A 40 1.04 -7.82 1.17
CA ALA A 40 0.47 -8.39 2.38
C ALA A 40 1.55 -8.92 3.34
N ALA A 41 2.54 -9.65 2.84
CA ALA A 41 3.69 -10.11 3.63
C ALA A 41 4.50 -8.93 4.18
N ALA A 42 4.66 -7.86 3.39
CA ALA A 42 5.29 -6.62 3.82
C ALA A 42 4.52 -5.93 4.96
N CYS A 43 3.20 -5.83 4.85
CA CYS A 43 2.35 -5.24 5.88
C CYS A 43 2.24 -6.08 7.16
N LYS A 44 2.56 -7.38 7.10
CA LYS A 44 2.56 -8.32 8.24
C LYS A 44 3.90 -8.32 9.02
N GLY A 45 4.93 -7.61 8.56
CA GLY A 45 6.23 -7.53 9.23
C GLY A 45 7.20 -8.68 8.92
N ASN A 46 6.79 -9.66 8.10
CA ASN A 46 7.62 -10.83 7.76
C ASN A 46 8.41 -10.67 6.45
N PHE A 47 8.44 -9.48 5.87
CA PHE A 47 9.07 -9.22 4.59
C PHE A 47 10.54 -8.83 4.74
N LYS A 48 11.42 -9.69 4.22
CA LYS A 48 12.83 -9.36 4.03
C LYS A 48 12.95 -8.50 2.78
N ARG A 49 13.23 -7.21 2.94
CA ARG A 49 13.48 -6.29 1.82
C ARG A 49 14.61 -6.86 0.96
N ALA A 50 14.44 -6.85 -0.36
CA ALA A 50 15.56 -7.10 -1.26
C ALA A 50 16.63 -6.04 -0.98
N LYS A 51 17.88 -6.47 -0.77
CA LYS A 51 19.00 -5.54 -0.67
C LYS A 51 19.10 -4.82 -2.01
N GLN A 52 18.96 -3.50 -2.01
CA GLN A 52 19.35 -2.72 -3.18
C GLN A 52 20.86 -2.90 -3.37
N ALA A 53 21.26 -3.40 -4.54
CA ALA A 53 22.65 -3.41 -4.95
C ALA A 53 23.12 -1.94 -5.12
N PRO A 54 24.39 -1.64 -4.79
CA PRO A 54 24.92 -0.28 -4.80
C PRO A 54 24.86 0.39 -6.18
#